data_AF-A0A2U1YHM9-F1
#
_entry.id   AF-A0A2U1YHM9-F1
#
_cell.length_a   1.000
_cell.length_b   1.000
_cell.length_c   1.000
_cell.angle_alpha   90.00
_cell.angle_beta   90.00
_cell.angle_gamma   90.00
#
_symmetry.space_group_name_H-M   'P 1'
#
loop_
_entity.id
_entity.type
_entity.pdbx_description
1 polymer ?
#
loop_
_entity_poly.entity_id
_entity_poly.type
_entity_poly.pdbx_seq_one_letter_code
_entity_poly.pdbx_strand_id
1 'polypeptide(L)'
;MRGFLPALCLALFLTLPSAPPAAANEGAAGALPPSVRIKPLMVPVVNAGRIEKYTQVEVNLEIGDALKLGEVQLSIPRLHDAILTAIYKGVDEGWIVRGNIANVPALRRRIDESVVAMFGKDVVSRILITPIARQSSLQ
;
A
#
# COMPACT_ATOMS: atom_id res chain seq x y z
N MET A 1 -13.98 72.30 52.93
CA MET A 1 -14.42 73.08 51.75
C MET A 1 -13.43 72.82 50.62
N ARG A 2 -13.90 72.37 49.45
CA ARG A 2 -13.27 72.50 48.10
C ARG A 2 -11.85 71.92 47.96
N GLY A 3 -11.50 71.00 47.08
CA GLY A 3 -11.92 70.68 45.72
C GLY A 3 -10.66 70.07 45.05
N PHE A 4 -10.76 68.85 44.54
CA PHE A 4 -10.67 68.51 43.12
C PHE A 4 -9.31 68.75 42.41
N LEU A 5 -8.65 67.60 42.11
CA LEU A 5 -7.88 67.16 40.92
C LEU A 5 -6.85 68.09 40.23
N PRO A 6 -5.72 67.55 39.71
CA PRO A 6 -5.74 66.72 38.48
C PRO A 6 -4.84 65.46 38.58
N ALA A 7 -5.28 64.30 38.08
CA ALA A 7 -5.25 63.88 36.67
C ALA A 7 -3.84 63.69 36.10
N LEU A 8 -3.22 62.54 36.40
CA LEU A 8 -2.13 61.98 35.60
C LEU A 8 -2.01 60.46 35.84
N CYS A 9 -2.94 59.68 35.28
CA CYS A 9 -2.73 58.24 35.10
C CYS A 9 -3.11 57.87 33.67
N LEU A 10 -2.07 57.85 32.86
CA LEU A 10 -1.97 57.46 31.46
C LEU A 10 -2.41 55.98 31.30
N ALA A 11 -3.70 55.72 31.11
CA ALA A 11 -4.20 54.40 30.75
C ALA A 11 -4.35 54.29 29.22
N LEU A 12 -3.22 54.18 28.53
CA LEU A 12 -3.14 53.89 27.10
C LEU A 12 -2.99 52.37 26.91
N PHE A 13 -4.07 51.61 27.16
CA PHE A 13 -4.15 50.20 26.75
C PHE A 13 -4.59 50.12 25.28
N LEU A 14 -3.65 50.38 24.38
CA LEU A 14 -3.82 50.18 22.93
C LEU A 14 -3.45 48.74 22.56
N THR A 15 -4.50 47.95 22.28
CA THR A 15 -4.57 46.97 21.18
C THR A 15 -3.34 46.10 20.91
N LEU A 16 -3.32 44.91 21.54
CA LEU A 16 -2.49 43.79 21.06
C LEU A 16 -3.08 43.26 19.73
N PRO A 17 -2.29 43.17 18.65
CA PRO A 17 -2.71 42.45 17.45
C PRO A 17 -2.74 40.94 17.77
N SER A 18 -3.91 40.32 17.64
CA SER A 18 -4.02 38.86 17.67
C SER A 18 -3.29 38.30 16.45
N ALA A 19 -2.13 37.69 16.68
CA ALA A 19 -1.43 36.94 15.64
C ALA A 19 -2.36 35.84 15.08
N PRO A 20 -2.52 35.74 13.75
CA PRO A 20 -3.27 34.64 13.17
C PRO A 20 -2.59 33.31 13.55
N PRO A 21 -3.36 32.26 13.87
CA PRO A 21 -2.78 30.96 14.17
C PRO A 21 -1.94 30.52 12.97
N ALA A 22 -0.68 30.20 13.25
CA ALA A 22 0.21 29.57 12.30
C ALA A 22 -0.52 28.34 11.74
N ALA A 23 -0.90 28.42 10.46
CA ALA A 23 -1.36 27.28 9.70
C ALA A 23 -0.21 26.27 9.72
N ALA A 24 -0.32 25.27 10.60
CA ALA A 24 0.47 24.06 10.50
C ALA A 24 0.20 23.54 9.09
N ASN A 25 1.24 23.55 8.26
CA ASN A 25 1.19 22.97 6.93
C ASN A 25 1.11 21.45 7.14
N GLU A 26 -0.11 20.95 7.40
CA GLU A 26 -0.43 19.54 7.27
C GLU A 26 0.01 19.16 5.86
N GLY A 27 1.13 18.45 5.78
CA GLY A 27 1.71 18.06 4.50
C GLY A 27 0.61 17.49 3.64
N ALA A 28 0.39 18.10 2.46
CA ALA A 28 -0.58 17.65 1.49
C ALA A 28 -0.51 16.12 1.44
N ALA A 29 -1.66 15.45 1.62
CA ALA A 29 -1.75 14.01 1.48
C ALA A 29 -1.09 13.66 0.14
N GLY A 30 0.13 13.12 0.21
CA GLY A 30 0.92 12.85 -0.98
C GLY A 30 0.08 11.97 -1.87
N ALA A 31 -0.09 12.36 -3.14
CA ALA A 31 -0.83 11.57 -4.10
C ALA A 31 -0.32 10.12 -4.02
N LEU A 32 -1.23 9.18 -3.76
CA LEU A 32 -0.87 7.76 -3.67
C LEU A 32 -0.13 7.37 -4.95
N PRO A 33 0.98 6.61 -4.87
CA PRO A 33 1.68 6.16 -6.05
C PRO A 33 0.73 5.47 -7.03
N PRO A 34 0.87 5.69 -8.35
CA PRO A 34 0.07 4.99 -9.33
C PRO A 34 0.24 3.48 -9.14
N SER A 35 -0.86 2.72 -9.19
CA SER A 35 -0.83 1.29 -8.88
C SER A 35 -1.47 0.44 -9.97
N VAL A 36 -0.90 -0.73 -10.21
CA VAL A 36 -1.46 -1.74 -11.12
C VAL A 36 -1.98 -2.92 -10.30
N ARG A 37 -3.30 -3.07 -10.28
CA ARG A 37 -3.99 -4.17 -9.60
C ARG A 37 -4.07 -5.39 -10.50
N ILE A 38 -3.52 -6.50 -10.05
CA ILE A 38 -3.69 -7.81 -10.69
C ILE A 38 -4.95 -8.45 -10.13
N LYS A 39 -5.82 -8.96 -11.01
CA LYS A 39 -7.05 -9.63 -10.60
C LYS A 39 -6.73 -10.80 -9.66
N PRO A 40 -7.61 -11.08 -8.69
CA PRO A 40 -7.44 -12.21 -7.79
C PRO A 40 -7.16 -13.53 -8.51
N LEU A 41 -6.08 -14.19 -8.10
CA LEU A 41 -5.67 -15.50 -8.59
C LEU A 41 -6.23 -16.57 -7.67
N MET A 42 -7.01 -17.51 -8.22
CA MET A 42 -7.45 -18.69 -7.48
C MET A 42 -6.57 -19.88 -7.87
N VAL A 43 -5.80 -20.39 -6.91
CA VAL A 43 -4.83 -21.46 -7.14
C VAL A 43 -5.17 -22.68 -6.25
N PRO A 44 -5.33 -23.88 -6.83
CA PRO A 44 -5.47 -25.10 -6.03
C PRO A 44 -4.12 -25.48 -5.42
N VAL A 45 -4.09 -25.65 -4.10
CA VAL A 45 -2.97 -26.27 -3.40
C VAL A 45 -3.22 -27.77 -3.33
N VAL A 46 -2.35 -28.53 -4.00
CA VAL A 46 -2.45 -29.99 -4.14
C VAL A 46 -1.48 -30.65 -3.19
N ASN A 47 -1.97 -31.66 -2.46
CA ASN A 47 -1.18 -32.49 -1.57
C ASN A 47 -1.52 -33.96 -1.83
N ALA A 48 -0.52 -34.81 -2.03
CA ALA A 48 -0.68 -36.23 -2.35
C ALA A 48 -1.71 -36.52 -3.47
N GLY A 49 -1.73 -35.68 -4.51
CA GLY A 49 -2.65 -35.82 -5.66
C GLY A 49 -4.09 -35.37 -5.41
N ARG A 50 -4.40 -34.79 -4.24
CA ARG A 50 -5.73 -34.23 -3.93
C ARG A 50 -5.64 -32.73 -3.69
N ILE A 51 -6.67 -32.00 -4.11
CA ILE A 51 -6.79 -30.58 -3.81
C ILE A 51 -7.13 -30.46 -2.33
N GLU A 52 -6.24 -29.85 -1.55
CA GLU A 52 -6.43 -29.63 -0.12
C GLU A 52 -7.23 -28.34 0.14
N LYS A 53 -6.90 -27.27 -0.60
CA LYS A 53 -7.59 -25.98 -0.51
C LYS A 53 -7.35 -25.14 -1.77
N TYR A 54 -8.28 -24.24 -2.07
CA TYR A 54 -8.06 -23.16 -3.03
C TYR A 54 -7.60 -21.90 -2.28
N THR A 55 -6.43 -21.37 -2.64
CA THR A 55 -5.94 -20.07 -2.19
C THR A 55 -6.39 -19.00 -3.16
N GLN A 56 -6.86 -17.87 -2.64
CA GLN A 56 -7.08 -16.66 -3.43
C GLN A 56 -6.09 -15.57 -3.00
N VAL A 57 -5.36 -15.03 -3.95
CA VAL A 57 -4.36 -13.97 -3.72
C VAL A 57 -4.63 -12.81 -4.65
N GLU A 58 -4.68 -11.62 -4.09
CA GLU A 58 -4.63 -10.38 -4.84
C GLU A 58 -3.23 -9.76 -4.73
N VAL A 59 -2.73 -9.23 -5.84
CA VAL A 59 -1.44 -8.54 -5.90
C VAL A 59 -1.63 -7.16 -6.47
N ASN A 60 -1.13 -6.15 -5.77
CA ASN A 60 -1.09 -4.76 -6.24
C ASN A 60 0.35 -4.27 -6.32
N LEU A 61 0.70 -3.68 -7.46
CA LEU A 61 2.04 -3.17 -7.76
C LEU A 61 1.99 -1.64 -7.67
N GLU A 62 2.66 -1.05 -6.68
CA GLU A 62 2.89 0.40 -6.65
C GLU A 62 4.03 0.74 -7.62
N ILE A 63 3.78 1.65 -8.54
CA ILE A 63 4.71 2.01 -9.61
C ILE A 63 5.53 3.21 -9.15
N GLY A 64 6.85 3.04 -9.09
CA GLY A 64 7.80 4.08 -8.73
C GLY A 64 8.09 5.04 -9.90
N ASP A 65 8.15 4.50 -11.12
CA ASP A 65 8.32 5.27 -12.35
C ASP A 65 6.98 5.42 -13.09
N ALA A 66 6.33 6.57 -12.91
CA ALA A 66 5.04 6.85 -13.53
C ALA A 66 5.07 6.82 -15.08
N LEU A 67 6.23 7.05 -15.71
CA LEU A 67 6.37 6.97 -17.17
C LEU A 67 6.23 5.53 -17.69
N LYS A 68 6.52 4.55 -16.83
CA LYS A 68 6.44 3.12 -17.13
C LYS A 68 5.07 2.51 -16.84
N LEU A 69 4.13 3.28 -16.28
CA LEU A 69 2.80 2.78 -15.90
C LEU A 69 2.08 2.09 -17.07
N GLY A 70 2.08 2.70 -18.26
CA GLY A 70 1.44 2.12 -19.44
C GLY A 70 2.05 0.78 -19.88
N GLU A 71 3.38 0.67 -19.80
CA GLU A 71 4.10 -0.58 -20.11
C GLU A 71 3.75 -1.70 -19.12
N VAL A 72 3.67 -1.37 -17.83
CA VAL A 72 3.29 -2.32 -16.78
C VAL A 72 1.83 -2.76 -16.95
N GLN A 73 0.92 -1.84 -17.29
CA GLN A 73 -0.49 -2.15 -17.57
C GLN A 73 -0.66 -3.08 -18.78
N LEU A 74 0.06 -2.85 -19.87
CA LEU A 74 0.04 -3.72 -21.04
C LEU A 74 0.63 -5.12 -20.74
N SER A 75 1.47 -5.21 -19.71
CA SER A 75 2.12 -6.45 -19.30
C SER A 75 1.35 -7.24 -18.23
N ILE A 76 0.12 -6.84 -17.87
CA ILE A 76 -0.72 -7.55 -16.88
C ILE A 76 -0.81 -9.07 -17.14
N PRO A 77 -1.03 -9.57 -18.38
CA PRO A 77 -1.05 -11.01 -18.62
C PRO A 77 0.25 -11.71 -18.25
N ARG A 78 1.40 -11.12 -18.58
CA ARG A 78 2.72 -11.67 -18.23
C ARG A 78 2.98 -11.62 -16.72
N LEU A 79 2.55 -10.55 -16.06
CA LEU A 79 2.59 -10.42 -14.61
C LEU A 79 1.74 -11.50 -13.93
N HIS A 80 0.54 -11.76 -14.45
CA HIS A 80 -0.34 -12.80 -13.96
C HIS A 80 0.35 -14.18 -14.00
N ASP A 81 0.98 -14.53 -15.12
CA ASP A 81 1.72 -15.79 -15.28
C ASP A 81 2.93 -15.89 -14.35
N ALA A 82 3.68 -14.80 -14.19
CA ALA A 82 4.81 -14.74 -13.26
C ALA A 82 4.37 -14.91 -11.81
N ILE A 83 3.26 -14.28 -11.41
CA ILE A 83 2.71 -14.42 -10.07
C ILE A 83 2.20 -15.85 -9.84
N LEU A 84 1.51 -16.46 -10.81
CA LEU A 84 1.11 -17.87 -10.72
C LEU A 84 2.33 -18.79 -10.54
N THR A 85 3.38 -18.57 -11.31
CA THR A 85 4.64 -19.30 -11.20
C THR A 85 5.26 -19.12 -9.81
N ALA A 86 5.25 -17.90 -9.26
CA ALA A 86 5.73 -17.62 -7.92
C ALA A 86 4.89 -18.30 -6.83
N ILE A 87 3.57 -18.36 -6.99
CA ILE A 87 2.66 -19.06 -6.08
C ILE A 87 2.96 -20.56 -6.08
N TYR A 88 3.05 -21.20 -7.25
CA TYR A 88 3.36 -22.64 -7.32
C TYR A 88 4.73 -22.96 -6.75
N LYS A 89 5.75 -22.15 -7.04
CA LYS A 89 7.03 -22.28 -6.35
C LYS A 89 6.90 -22.12 -4.83
N GLY A 90 6.07 -21.19 -4.37
CA GLY A 90 5.79 -21.03 -2.95
C GLY A 90 5.09 -22.23 -2.32
N VAL A 91 4.30 -22.99 -3.08
CA VAL A 91 3.75 -24.29 -2.61
C VAL A 91 4.88 -25.31 -2.47
N ASP A 92 5.72 -25.45 -3.48
CA ASP A 92 6.84 -26.42 -3.49
C ASP A 92 7.85 -26.14 -2.36
N GLU A 93 8.14 -24.87 -2.10
CA GLU A 93 9.09 -24.42 -1.08
C GLU A 93 8.46 -24.32 0.33
N GLY A 94 7.18 -24.68 0.48
CA GLY A 94 6.47 -24.64 1.77
C GLY A 94 6.16 -23.24 2.31
N TRP A 95 6.23 -22.19 1.47
CA TRP A 95 5.79 -20.83 1.81
C TRP A 95 4.27 -20.71 1.81
N ILE A 96 3.59 -21.61 1.12
CA ILE A 96 2.13 -21.73 1.08
C ILE A 96 1.77 -23.13 1.56
N VAL A 97 1.18 -23.20 2.75
CA VAL A 97 0.87 -24.46 3.43
C VAL A 97 -0.63 -24.54 3.65
N ARG A 98 -1.25 -25.59 3.11
CA ARG A 98 -2.71 -25.84 3.19
C ARG A 98 -3.53 -24.62 2.77
N GLY A 99 -3.05 -23.96 1.72
CA GLY A 99 -3.63 -22.76 1.13
C GLY A 99 -3.51 -21.46 1.94
N ASN A 100 -2.70 -21.43 3.00
CA ASN A 100 -2.35 -20.20 3.71
C ASN A 100 -0.92 -19.80 3.36
N ILE A 101 -0.67 -18.50 3.13
CA ILE A 101 0.68 -17.99 2.87
C ILE A 101 1.42 -17.87 4.21
N ALA A 102 2.25 -18.87 4.53
CA ALA A 102 3.08 -18.92 5.72
C ALA A 102 4.31 -18.00 5.64
N ASN A 103 4.80 -17.70 4.43
CA ASN A 103 5.96 -16.84 4.22
C ASN A 103 5.71 -15.79 3.12
N VAL A 104 4.99 -14.72 3.49
CA VAL A 104 4.73 -13.58 2.60
C VAL A 104 6.02 -12.89 2.12
N PRO A 105 7.06 -12.66 2.96
CA PRO A 105 8.31 -12.07 2.50
C PRO A 105 9.00 -12.83 1.36
N ALA A 106 9.09 -14.17 1.45
CA ALA A 106 9.71 -14.99 0.41
C ALA A 106 8.91 -14.97 -0.89
N LEU A 107 7.58 -15.09 -0.80
CA LEU A 107 6.70 -14.97 -1.96
C LEU A 107 6.82 -13.59 -2.62
N ARG A 108 6.84 -12.51 -1.83
CA ARG A 108 7.03 -11.14 -2.33
C ARG A 108 8.35 -10.99 -3.06
N ARG A 109 9.45 -11.47 -2.47
CA ARG A 109 10.77 -11.45 -3.10
C ARG A 109 10.78 -12.19 -4.44
N ARG A 110 10.09 -13.33 -4.52
CA ARG A 110 10.01 -14.08 -5.77
C ARG A 110 9.24 -13.34 -6.87
N ILE A 111 8.16 -12.64 -6.51
CA ILE A 111 7.43 -11.78 -7.43
C ILE A 111 8.32 -10.60 -7.86
N ASP A 112 9.02 -9.99 -6.91
CA ASP A 112 9.95 -8.88 -7.16
C ASP A 112 11.06 -9.24 -8.15
N GLU A 113 11.69 -10.40 -8.00
CA GLU A 113 12.67 -10.93 -8.97
C GLU A 113 12.11 -10.99 -10.39
N SER A 114 10.85 -11.41 -10.52
CA SER A 114 10.17 -11.52 -11.83
C SER A 114 9.86 -10.13 -12.40
N VAL A 115 9.43 -9.21 -11.56
CA VAL A 115 9.13 -7.82 -11.92
C VAL A 115 10.40 -7.09 -12.37
N VAL A 116 11.50 -7.21 -11.61
CA VAL A 116 12.80 -6.62 -11.96
C VAL A 116 13.32 -7.19 -13.28
N ALA A 117 13.15 -8.49 -13.52
CA ALA A 117 13.53 -9.11 -14.80
C ALA A 117 12.70 -8.59 -15.98
N MET A 118 11.45 -8.17 -15.75
CA MET A 118 10.56 -7.67 -16.80
C MET A 118 10.74 -6.20 -17.13
N PHE A 119 10.87 -5.35 -16.12
CA PHE A 119 10.82 -3.89 -16.28
C PHE A 119 12.10 -3.17 -15.87
N GLY A 120 13.03 -3.88 -15.21
CA GLY A 120 14.19 -3.29 -14.57
C GLY A 120 13.93 -2.92 -13.11
N LYS A 121 15.01 -2.54 -12.44
CA LYS A 121 14.97 -2.10 -11.04
C LYS A 121 14.21 -0.77 -10.93
N ASP A 122 13.60 -0.52 -9.76
CA ASP A 122 13.00 0.75 -9.36
C ASP A 122 11.73 1.19 -10.14
N VAL A 123 11.31 0.43 -11.17
CA VAL A 123 10.02 0.66 -11.86
C VAL A 123 8.83 0.39 -10.95
N VAL A 124 8.91 -0.69 -10.17
CA VAL A 124 7.93 -1.01 -9.13
C VAL A 124 8.55 -0.70 -7.78
N SER A 125 7.91 0.16 -7.01
CA SER A 125 8.39 0.60 -5.70
C SER A 125 7.91 -0.33 -4.58
N ARG A 126 6.76 -0.97 -4.74
CA ARG A 126 6.20 -1.88 -3.74
C ARG A 126 5.29 -2.94 -4.36
N ILE A 127 5.34 -4.12 -3.76
CA ILE A 127 4.42 -5.23 -4.06
C ILE A 127 3.59 -5.54 -2.81
N LEU A 128 2.29 -5.29 -2.92
CA LEU A 128 1.29 -5.59 -1.90
C LEU A 128 0.64 -6.93 -2.24
N ILE A 129 0.66 -7.86 -1.29
CA ILE A 129 0.06 -9.19 -1.42
C ILE A 129 -1.04 -9.29 -0.38
N THR A 130 -2.27 -9.46 -0.84
CA THR A 130 -3.46 -9.55 0.02
C THR A 130 -4.08 -10.92 -0.14
N PRO A 131 -3.97 -11.82 0.87
CA PRO A 131 -4.74 -13.05 0.90
C PRO A 131 -6.23 -12.70 0.99
N ILE A 132 -7.06 -13.26 0.11
CA ILE A 132 -8.50 -13.08 0.20
C ILE A 132 -9.05 -14.19 1.09
N ALA A 133 -9.45 -13.82 2.30
CA ALA A 133 -10.18 -14.72 3.18
C ALA A 133 -11.58 -14.95 2.58
N ARG A 134 -11.94 -16.21 2.35
CA ARG A 134 -13.34 -16.56 2.08
C ARG A 134 -14.10 -16.42 3.39
N GLN A 135 -14.93 -15.40 3.51
CA GLN A 135 -15.88 -15.29 4.62
C GLN A 135 -16.88 -16.44 4.45
N SER A 136 -16.75 -17.50 5.25
CA SER A 136 -17.72 -18.59 5.25
C SER A 136 -19.06 -18.03 5.75
N SER A 137 -20.05 -17.95 4.86
CA SER A 137 -21.39 -17.43 5.16
C SER A 137 -22.25 -18.45 5.93
N LEU A 138 -21.68 -19.10 6.95
CA LEU A 138 -22.39 -20.04 7.80
C LEU A 138 -22.25 -19.58 9.26
N GLN A 139 -23.24 -18.81 9.69
CA GLN A 139 -23.75 -18.82 11.05
C GLN A 139 -25.03 -19.65 11.07
#